data_AF-A0A968XJE9-F1
#
_entry.id   AF-A0A968XJE9-F1
#
_cell.length_a   1.000
_cell.length_b   1.000
_cell.length_c   1.000
_cell.angle_alpha   90.00
_cell.angle_beta   90.00
_cell.angle_gamma   90.00
#
_symmetry.space_group_name_H-M   'P 1'
#
loop_
_entity.id
_entity.type
_entity.pdbx_description
1 polymer ?
#
loop_
_entity_poly.entity_id
_entity_poly.type
_entity_poly.pdbx_seq_one_letter_code
_entity_poly.pdbx_strand_id
1 'polypeptide(L)'
;MFPSDHYFSDDEALMNQVEKAFETAEQQPKSIVLLGIEPDKAETSYGWIEPIDSMFSKMLNGVSQVKRFWEKPTFESAQYLLLKGCLWNSFVMVGKVSTFWQSSNANPPTFTECLKQPASPTGLLPKNKRCVHFTPG
;
A
#
# COMPACT_ATOMS: atom_id res chain seq x y z
N MET A 1 -5.15 2.44 8.60
CA MET A 1 -4.22 1.45 9.17
C MET A 1 -2.80 1.91 8.85
N PHE A 2 -1.92 1.95 9.85
CA PHE A 2 -0.49 2.17 9.66
C PHE A 2 0.23 0.91 10.10
N PRO A 3 1.30 0.47 9.42
CA PRO A 3 2.27 -0.39 10.07
C PRO A 3 2.91 0.42 11.18
N SER A 4 3.36 -0.25 12.22
CA SER A 4 4.03 0.45 13.28
C SER A 4 5.52 0.69 12.91
N ASP A 5 6.22 -0.17 12.17
CA ASP A 5 7.63 -0.52 12.47
C ASP A 5 8.87 0.16 11.81
N HIS A 6 8.85 0.82 10.63
CA HIS A 6 10.09 1.11 9.82
C HIS A 6 10.39 2.59 9.41
N TYR A 7 11.63 3.12 9.47
CA TYR A 7 12.13 4.48 9.03
C TYR A 7 12.53 5.63 10.02
N PHE A 8 12.19 6.95 10.01
CA PHE A 8 11.01 7.82 9.73
C PHE A 8 11.47 9.25 9.26
N SER A 9 10.61 10.21 8.81
CA SER A 9 11.08 11.57 8.38
C SER A 9 10.08 12.78 8.36
N ASP A 10 9.20 12.91 7.35
CA ASP A 10 8.44 14.15 7.00
C ASP A 10 6.93 14.06 7.30
N ASP A 11 6.44 14.56 8.44
CA ASP A 11 5.04 14.40 8.86
C ASP A 11 4.03 15.16 7.99
N GLU A 12 4.37 16.33 7.46
CA GLU A 12 3.48 17.10 6.59
C GLU A 12 3.26 16.39 5.24
N ALA A 13 4.33 15.90 4.60
CA ALA A 13 4.22 15.18 3.34
C ALA A 13 3.39 13.88 3.46
N LEU A 14 3.51 13.14 4.57
CA LEU A 14 2.67 11.96 4.82
C LEU A 14 1.21 12.36 5.02
N MET A 15 0.91 13.34 5.87
CA MET A 15 -0.48 13.72 6.14
C MET A 15 -1.17 14.21 4.86
N ASN A 16 -0.46 14.94 4.00
CA ASN A 16 -0.92 15.31 2.66
C ASN A 16 -1.15 14.12 1.70
N GLN A 17 -0.50 12.96 1.89
CA GLN A 17 -0.84 11.72 1.16
C GLN A 17 -2.02 10.98 1.82
N VAL A 18 -2.08 10.96 3.15
CA VAL A 18 -3.13 10.29 3.94
C VAL A 18 -4.49 10.96 3.74
N GLU A 19 -4.53 12.29 3.65
CA GLU A 19 -5.75 13.06 3.36
C GLU A 19 -6.27 12.73 1.95
N LYS A 20 -5.43 12.77 0.92
CA LYS A 20 -5.79 12.35 -0.45
C LYS A 20 -6.26 10.89 -0.52
N ALA A 21 -5.64 10.02 0.28
CA ALA A 21 -6.07 8.62 0.41
C ALA A 21 -7.43 8.49 1.13
N PHE A 22 -7.75 9.38 2.06
CA PHE A 22 -9.06 9.47 2.71
C PHE A 22 -10.13 10.01 1.76
N GLU A 23 -9.87 11.10 1.05
CA GLU A 23 -10.75 11.64 0.00
C GLU A 23 -11.07 10.57 -1.06
N THR A 24 -10.04 9.86 -1.53
CA THR A 24 -10.18 8.76 -2.51
C THR A 24 -11.02 7.62 -1.93
N ALA A 25 -10.84 7.25 -0.66
CA ALA A 25 -11.62 6.21 0.01
C ALA A 25 -13.09 6.61 0.29
N GLU A 26 -13.38 7.90 0.48
CA GLU A 26 -14.76 8.40 0.58
C GLU A 26 -15.46 8.45 -0.77
N GLN A 27 -14.76 8.87 -1.84
CA GLN A 27 -15.25 8.84 -3.21
C GLN A 27 -15.43 7.40 -3.74
N GLN A 28 -14.58 6.46 -3.32
CA GLN A 28 -14.62 5.05 -3.71
C GLN A 28 -14.74 4.14 -2.48
N PRO A 29 -15.93 4.08 -1.82
CA PRO A 29 -16.12 3.40 -0.53
C PRO A 29 -15.88 1.89 -0.54
N LYS A 30 -15.83 1.26 -1.72
CA LYS A 30 -15.51 -0.16 -1.91
C LYS A 30 -14.01 -0.44 -2.11
N SER A 31 -13.17 0.58 -2.19
CA SER A 31 -11.71 0.45 -2.38
C SER A 31 -10.93 0.54 -1.07
N ILE A 32 -9.69 0.06 -1.11
CA ILE A 32 -8.67 0.25 -0.07
C ILE A 32 -7.51 0.99 -0.73
N VAL A 33 -7.29 2.24 -0.34
CA VAL A 33 -6.12 3.00 -0.77
C VAL A 33 -4.91 2.52 0.00
N LEU A 34 -3.76 2.39 -0.68
CA LEU A 34 -2.51 1.91 -0.10
C LEU A 34 -1.41 2.88 -0.49
N LEU A 35 -0.67 3.43 0.47
CA LEU A 35 0.53 4.17 0.13
C LEU A 35 1.62 3.18 -0.33
N GLY A 36 2.31 3.52 -1.40
CA GLY A 36 3.58 2.96 -1.79
C GLY A 36 4.74 3.89 -1.43
N ILE A 37 5.94 3.58 -1.94
CA ILE A 37 7.15 4.40 -1.82
C ILE A 37 7.79 4.50 -3.20
N GLU A 38 8.24 5.68 -3.62
CA GLU A 38 9.16 5.77 -4.76
C GLU A 38 10.53 5.19 -4.35
N PRO A 39 10.99 4.10 -4.96
CA PRO A 39 12.21 3.42 -4.58
C PRO A 39 13.46 4.16 -5.08
N ASP A 40 14.50 4.22 -4.26
CA ASP A 40 15.84 4.70 -4.67
C ASP A 40 16.77 3.56 -5.15
N LYS A 41 16.41 2.29 -4.86
CA LYS A 41 17.22 1.10 -5.16
C LYS A 41 16.38 -0.17 -5.39
N ALA A 42 17.02 -1.19 -5.95
CA ALA A 42 16.45 -2.53 -6.12
C ALA A 42 16.51 -3.32 -4.79
N GLU A 43 15.59 -3.02 -3.88
CA GLU A 43 15.47 -3.71 -2.59
C GLU A 43 14.70 -5.04 -2.69
N THR A 44 15.23 -6.10 -2.09
CA THR A 44 14.65 -7.47 -2.14
C THR A 44 13.97 -7.88 -0.83
N SER A 45 14.28 -7.22 0.29
CA SER A 45 13.64 -7.48 1.58
C SER A 45 12.22 -6.91 1.69
N TYR A 46 11.83 -6.00 0.79
CA TYR A 46 10.52 -5.34 0.77
C TYR A 46 9.56 -6.00 -0.22
N GLY A 47 8.25 -5.88 0.07
CA GLY A 47 7.22 -6.09 -0.95
C GLY A 47 7.16 -4.90 -1.91
N TRP A 48 6.71 -5.13 -3.15
CA TRP A 48 6.54 -4.12 -4.19
C TRP A 48 5.10 -4.09 -4.72
N ILE A 49 4.71 -2.93 -5.23
CA ILE A 49 3.43 -2.63 -5.86
C ILE A 49 3.70 -2.25 -7.32
N GLU A 50 3.12 -2.99 -8.25
CA GLU A 50 3.07 -2.66 -9.67
C GLU A 50 1.75 -1.92 -9.95
N PRO A 51 1.76 -0.61 -10.28
CA PRO A 51 0.56 0.10 -10.73
C PRO A 51 0.15 -0.37 -12.14
N ILE A 52 -1.13 -0.21 -12.50
CA ILE A 52 -1.55 -0.32 -13.91
C ILE A 52 -0.83 0.77 -14.73
N ASP A 53 -0.85 2.01 -14.22
CA ASP A 53 -0.22 3.18 -14.84
C ASP A 53 1.29 3.32 -14.49
N SER A 54 2.07 2.26 -14.70
CA SER A 54 3.52 2.22 -14.40
C SER A 54 4.36 2.94 -15.46
N MET A 55 5.14 3.95 -15.04
CA MET A 55 6.07 4.84 -15.79
C MET A 55 5.57 5.55 -17.06
N PHE A 56 4.97 4.82 -18.00
CA PHE A 56 4.55 5.28 -19.33
C PHE A 56 3.15 5.93 -19.33
N SER A 57 2.44 5.84 -18.21
CA SER A 57 1.19 6.57 -17.95
C SER A 57 1.38 7.44 -16.71
N LYS A 58 0.71 8.60 -16.67
CA LYS A 58 0.75 9.49 -15.51
C LYS A 58 -0.38 9.11 -14.56
N MET A 59 -0.05 8.63 -13.36
CA MET A 59 -1.03 8.38 -12.29
C MET A 59 -1.92 9.61 -12.10
N LEU A 60 -3.23 9.46 -12.33
CA LEU A 60 -4.17 10.58 -12.32
C LEU A 60 -4.25 11.14 -10.90
N ASN A 61 -3.92 12.43 -10.73
CA ASN A 61 -3.80 13.09 -9.42
C ASN A 61 -2.86 12.39 -8.41
N GLY A 62 -1.92 11.55 -8.90
CA GLY A 62 -1.06 10.73 -8.04
C GLY A 62 -1.70 9.41 -7.55
N VAL A 63 -2.80 8.98 -8.16
CA VAL A 63 -3.50 7.73 -7.85
C VAL A 63 -3.53 6.82 -9.09
N SER A 64 -3.32 5.52 -8.89
CA SER A 64 -3.43 4.46 -9.92
C SER A 64 -4.00 3.21 -9.27
N GLN A 65 -4.76 2.41 -10.04
CA GLN A 65 -5.08 1.05 -9.63
C GLN A 65 -3.80 0.20 -9.49
N VAL A 66 -3.76 -0.68 -8.50
CA VAL A 66 -2.72 -1.71 -8.35
C VAL A 66 -3.00 -2.85 -9.32
N LYS A 67 -2.01 -3.17 -10.15
CA LYS A 67 -2.02 -4.30 -11.09
C LYS A 67 -1.58 -5.61 -10.41
N ARG A 68 -0.54 -5.53 -9.58
CA ARG A 68 0.06 -6.70 -8.93
C ARG A 68 0.86 -6.33 -7.67
N PHE A 69 0.83 -7.22 -6.69
CA PHE A 69 1.78 -7.25 -5.58
C PHE A 69 2.90 -8.26 -5.83
N TRP A 70 4.12 -7.91 -5.41
CA TRP A 70 5.31 -8.75 -5.51
C TRP A 70 5.96 -8.84 -4.13
N GLU A 71 5.81 -9.97 -3.44
CA GLU A 71 6.41 -10.17 -2.12
C GLU A 71 7.87 -10.61 -2.26
N LYS A 72 8.79 -9.87 -1.61
CA LYS A 72 10.24 -10.14 -1.52
C LYS A 72 10.89 -10.69 -2.82
N PRO A 73 10.89 -9.90 -3.90
CA PRO A 73 11.35 -10.34 -5.23
C PRO A 73 12.86 -10.68 -5.26
N THR A 74 13.27 -11.49 -6.25
CA THR A 74 14.70 -11.68 -6.55
C THR A 74 15.37 -10.36 -6.95
N PHE A 75 16.68 -10.24 -6.81
CA PHE A 75 17.40 -9.00 -7.14
C PHE A 75 17.17 -8.54 -8.59
N GLU A 76 17.21 -9.46 -9.55
CA GLU A 76 16.87 -9.21 -10.95
C GLU A 76 15.42 -8.70 -11.11
N SER A 77 14.46 -9.31 -10.40
CA SER A 77 13.07 -8.85 -10.39
C SER A 77 12.93 -7.46 -9.76
N ALA A 78 13.66 -7.17 -8.68
CA ALA A 78 13.67 -5.86 -8.02
C ALA A 78 14.29 -4.77 -8.93
N GLN A 79 15.32 -5.10 -9.73
CA GLN A 79 15.87 -4.20 -10.74
C GLN A 79 14.86 -3.93 -11.87
N TYR A 80 14.14 -4.95 -12.35
CA TYR A 80 13.08 -4.78 -13.34
C TYR A 80 11.91 -3.93 -12.80
N LEU A 81 11.51 -4.14 -11.54
CA LEU A 81 10.45 -3.37 -10.88
C LEU A 81 10.86 -1.91 -10.67
N LEU A 82 12.12 -1.64 -10.29
CA LEU A 82 12.70 -0.30 -10.24
C LEU A 82 12.63 0.41 -11.60
N LEU A 83 13.09 -0.25 -12.67
CA LEU A 83 13.07 0.26 -14.04
C LEU A 83 11.65 0.44 -14.60
N LYS A 84 10.65 -0.27 -14.04
CA LYS A 84 9.23 -0.08 -14.35
C LYS A 84 8.58 1.10 -13.61
N GLY A 85 9.28 1.74 -12.66
CA GLY A 85 8.66 2.72 -11.77
C GLY A 85 7.60 2.12 -10.85
N CYS A 86 7.77 0.85 -10.46
CA CYS A 86 6.99 0.24 -9.40
C CYS A 86 7.36 0.87 -8.05
N LEU A 87 6.49 0.71 -7.05
CA LEU A 87 6.64 1.32 -5.73
C LEU A 87 6.95 0.25 -4.67
N TRP A 88 7.69 0.54 -3.60
CA TRP A 88 7.71 -0.38 -2.46
C TRP A 88 6.36 -0.34 -1.73
N ASN A 89 5.93 -1.48 -1.18
CA ASN A 89 4.74 -1.56 -0.34
C ASN A 89 5.02 -0.91 1.01
N SER A 90 4.26 0.14 1.35
CA SER A 90 4.41 0.84 2.62
C SER A 90 3.49 0.32 3.73
N PHE A 91 2.57 -0.60 3.45
CA PHE A 91 1.55 -1.13 4.38
C PHE A 91 0.62 -0.08 5.03
N VAL A 92 0.73 1.22 4.69
CA VAL A 92 -0.19 2.28 5.16
C VAL A 92 -1.42 2.26 4.28
N MET A 93 -2.58 1.90 4.85
CA MET A 93 -3.82 1.69 4.11
C MET A 93 -4.96 2.54 4.66
N VAL A 94 -5.78 3.11 3.78
CA VAL A 94 -6.95 3.93 4.09
C VAL A 94 -8.17 3.34 3.37
N GLY A 95 -9.29 3.18 4.06
CA GLY A 95 -10.47 2.50 3.54
C GLY A 95 -11.50 2.29 4.65
N LYS A 96 -12.74 1.97 4.28
CA LYS A 96 -13.81 1.77 5.27
C LYS A 96 -13.65 0.41 5.97
N VAL A 97 -13.94 0.35 7.26
CA VAL A 97 -13.77 -0.89 8.08
C VAL A 97 -14.56 -2.06 7.48
N SER A 98 -15.77 -1.79 6.96
CA SER A 98 -16.58 -2.74 6.20
C SER A 98 -15.86 -3.34 5.00
N THR A 99 -15.03 -2.56 4.31
CA THR A 99 -14.33 -2.93 3.07
C THR A 99 -13.10 -3.79 3.38
N PHE A 100 -12.34 -3.45 4.42
CA PHE A 100 -11.31 -4.34 4.97
C PHE A 100 -11.90 -5.68 5.44
N TRP A 101 -13.05 -5.65 6.13
CA TRP A 101 -13.73 -6.86 6.58
C TRP A 101 -14.21 -7.74 5.40
N GLN A 102 -14.81 -7.14 4.37
CA GLN A 102 -15.21 -7.86 3.15
C GLN A 102 -14.00 -8.49 2.44
N SER A 103 -12.89 -7.74 2.32
CA SER A 103 -11.64 -8.24 1.73
C SER A 103 -11.00 -9.38 2.53
N SER A 104 -11.18 -9.40 3.86
CA SER A 104 -10.77 -10.53 4.71
C SER A 104 -11.61 -11.79 4.42
N ASN A 105 -12.93 -11.64 4.32
CA ASN A 105 -13.85 -12.76 4.11
C ASN A 105 -13.75 -13.40 2.71
N ALA A 106 -13.20 -12.67 1.72
CA ALA A 106 -12.90 -13.19 0.38
C ALA A 106 -11.59 -14.02 0.31
N ASN A 107 -10.78 -14.01 1.38
CA ASN A 107 -9.53 -14.76 1.50
C ASN A 107 -9.74 -16.05 2.34
N PRO A 108 -8.81 -17.03 2.31
CA PRO A 108 -8.99 -18.31 3.01
C PRO A 108 -9.36 -18.15 4.50
N PRO A 109 -10.30 -18.98 5.01
CA PRO A 109 -11.06 -18.68 6.23
C PRO A 109 -10.22 -18.53 7.50
N THR A 110 -9.06 -19.18 7.56
CA THR A 110 -8.09 -19.11 8.65
C THR A 110 -7.68 -17.68 9.03
N PHE A 111 -7.65 -16.73 8.10
CA PHE A 111 -7.32 -15.34 8.41
C PHE A 111 -8.47 -14.62 9.16
N THR A 112 -9.71 -14.84 8.72
CA THR A 112 -10.90 -14.17 9.29
C THR A 112 -11.28 -14.73 10.66
N GLU A 113 -10.83 -15.93 11.02
CA GLU A 113 -11.03 -16.50 12.36
C GLU A 113 -10.09 -15.88 13.40
N CYS A 114 -8.84 -15.57 13.05
CA CYS A 114 -7.92 -14.84 13.92
C CYS A 114 -8.41 -13.41 14.24
N LEU A 115 -9.00 -12.70 13.27
CA LEU A 115 -9.50 -11.33 13.45
C LEU A 115 -10.72 -11.20 14.38
N LYS A 116 -11.28 -12.31 14.87
CA LYS A 116 -12.32 -12.32 15.91
C LYS A 116 -11.73 -12.21 17.33
N GLN A 117 -10.41 -12.20 17.48
CA GLN A 117 -9.70 -12.14 18.76
C GLN A 117 -9.09 -10.75 18.98
N PRO A 118 -9.06 -10.22 20.23
CA PRO A 118 -8.54 -8.88 20.51
C PRO A 118 -7.00 -8.82 20.39
N ALA A 119 -6.47 -7.69 19.90
CA ALA A 119 -5.06 -7.50 19.59
C ALA A 119 -4.29 -6.65 20.62
N SER A 120 -2.97 -6.88 20.71
CA SER A 120 -2.03 -6.19 21.62
C SER A 120 -0.98 -5.35 20.84
N PRO A 121 -0.49 -4.19 21.33
CA PRO A 121 0.23 -3.22 20.48
C PRO A 121 1.71 -2.92 20.83
N THR A 122 2.61 -2.71 19.83
CA THR A 122 3.87 -1.90 20.00
C THR A 122 4.60 -1.48 18.69
N GLY A 123 5.24 -0.28 18.69
CA GLY A 123 6.53 0.05 18.00
C GLY A 123 6.52 0.82 16.64
N LEU A 124 6.90 2.13 16.59
CA LEU A 124 6.42 3.21 15.68
C LEU A 124 7.48 3.94 14.75
N LEU A 125 7.25 4.12 13.40
CA LEU A 125 7.92 4.97 12.32
C LEU A 125 6.84 5.43 11.22
N PRO A 126 6.82 5.41 9.82
CA PRO A 126 7.73 5.48 8.60
C PRO A 126 7.68 6.65 7.53
N LYS A 127 8.70 6.81 6.61
CA LYS A 127 8.68 7.56 5.28
C LYS A 127 9.92 7.34 4.35
N ASN A 128 10.10 7.85 3.11
CA ASN A 128 9.26 8.64 2.18
C ASN A 128 8.17 7.79 1.48
N LYS A 129 7.15 8.39 0.81
CA LYS A 129 5.91 7.68 0.35
C LYS A 129 5.25 8.34 -0.91
N ARG A 130 4.49 7.58 -1.72
CA ARG A 130 3.58 8.02 -2.82
C ARG A 130 2.27 7.22 -2.78
N CYS A 131 1.11 7.81 -3.11
CA CYS A 131 -0.17 7.08 -3.14
C CYS A 131 -0.28 6.01 -4.25
N VAL A 132 -1.04 4.94 -3.98
CA VAL A 132 -1.64 4.00 -4.96
C VAL A 132 -2.99 3.48 -4.43
N HIS A 133 -3.80 2.83 -5.27
CA HIS A 133 -5.19 2.49 -4.95
C HIS A 133 -5.53 1.03 -5.32
N PHE A 134 -6.07 0.26 -4.38
CA PHE A 134 -6.48 -1.12 -4.61
C PHE A 134 -8.00 -1.23 -4.52
N THR A 135 -8.63 -1.72 -5.59
CA THR A 135 -10.04 -2.13 -5.56
C THR A 135 -10.07 -3.65 -5.42
N PRO A 136 -10.63 -4.21 -4.32
CA PRO A 136 -10.95 -5.62 -4.26
C PRO A 136 -11.95 -5.98 -5.37
N GLY A 137 -11.69 -7.10 -6.07
CA GLY A 137 -12.61 -7.66 -7.07
C GLY A 137 -13.79 -8.40 -6.43
#